data_AF-A0A840G7K1-F1
#
_entry.id   AF-A0A840G7K1-F1
#
_cell.length_a   1.000
_cell.length_b   1.000
_cell.length_c   1.000
_cell.angle_alpha   90.00
_cell.angle_beta   90.00
_cell.angle_gamma   90.00
#
_symmetry.space_group_name_H-M   'P 1'
#
loop_
_entity.id
_entity.type
_entity.pdbx_description
1 polymer ?
#
loop_
_entity_poly.entity_id
_entity_poly.type
_entity_poly.pdbx_seq_one_letter_code
_entity_poly.pdbx_strand_id
1 'polypeptide(L)'
;MRRTQQPNTRSPAPIRKERSISFARFPPDQVAQAGVCLADLPRLDVAPLPERRAVDVAYDLREYTLRSIEASVEDHGFHLDNTLLSKMKRALIHYVEETELHNLGAPELKTKRSQNEVYTQAWDRQPHGDSDETPPEWRDYR
;
A
#
# COMPACT_ATOMS: atom_id res chain seq x y z
N MET A 1 2.18 38.04 22.53
CA MET A 1 2.04 36.58 22.72
C MET A 1 2.27 35.88 21.38
N ARG A 2 3.44 35.24 21.17
CA ARG A 2 3.74 34.50 19.94
C ARG A 2 3.29 33.05 20.13
N ARG A 3 2.36 32.58 19.32
CA ARG A 3 1.88 31.20 19.30
C ARG A 3 2.95 30.35 18.61
N THR A 4 3.74 29.62 19.38
CA THR A 4 4.71 28.65 18.87
C THR A 4 3.94 27.49 18.26
N GLN A 5 3.85 27.42 16.93
CA GLN A 5 3.39 26.22 16.23
C GLN A 5 4.50 25.16 16.35
N GLN A 6 4.29 24.16 17.19
CA GLN A 6 5.09 22.94 17.17
C GLN A 6 4.80 22.19 15.84
N PRO A 7 5.81 21.75 15.10
CA PRO A 7 5.60 20.91 13.93
C PRO A 7 5.08 19.54 14.41
N ASN A 8 3.84 19.23 14.07
CA ASN A 8 3.23 17.93 14.36
C ASN A 8 3.78 16.91 13.34
N THR A 9 4.98 16.39 13.57
CA THR A 9 5.59 15.34 12.74
C THR A 9 5.00 13.98 13.13
N ARG A 10 3.74 13.74 12.77
CA ARG A 10 3.16 12.40 12.86
C ARG A 10 3.66 11.62 11.66
N SER A 11 4.58 10.67 11.88
CA SER A 11 5.00 9.75 10.82
C SER A 11 3.76 9.06 10.24
N PRO A 12 3.64 8.95 8.91
CA PRO A 12 2.50 8.30 8.30
C PRO A 12 2.44 6.83 8.75
N ALA A 13 1.23 6.30 8.92
CA ALA A 13 1.02 4.91 9.33
C ALA A 13 1.79 3.94 8.39
N PRO A 14 2.29 2.80 8.92
CA PRO A 14 3.03 1.83 8.14
C PRO A 14 2.15 1.17 7.08
N ILE A 15 2.74 0.79 5.95
CA ILE A 15 2.03 0.09 4.87
C ILE A 15 2.32 -1.40 5.04
N ARG A 16 1.61 -2.04 5.96
CA ARG A 16 1.80 -3.45 6.29
C ARG A 16 1.46 -4.35 5.10
N LYS A 17 2.39 -5.22 4.72
CA LYS A 17 2.22 -6.29 3.75
C LYS A 17 2.46 -7.64 4.43
N GLU A 18 1.69 -8.64 4.03
CA GLU A 18 1.83 -10.02 4.51
C GLU A 18 1.96 -10.94 3.29
N ARG A 19 3.04 -11.71 3.23
CA ARG A 19 3.41 -12.55 2.09
C ARG A 19 3.92 -13.90 2.56
N SER A 20 3.84 -14.88 1.67
CA SER A 20 4.39 -16.21 1.88
C SER A 20 5.48 -16.47 0.85
N ILE A 21 6.71 -16.68 1.31
CA ILE A 21 7.87 -17.00 0.48
C ILE A 21 7.94 -18.52 0.38
N SER A 22 7.70 -19.07 -0.82
CA SER A 22 7.75 -20.52 -1.06
C SER A 22 9.14 -20.97 -1.49
N PHE A 23 9.60 -22.09 -0.97
CA PHE A 23 10.93 -22.67 -1.19
C PHE A 23 10.86 -23.91 -2.08
N ALA A 24 11.97 -24.19 -2.76
CA ALA A 24 12.16 -25.43 -3.51
C ALA A 24 12.09 -26.64 -2.57
N ARG A 25 12.04 -27.85 -3.14
CA ARG A 25 12.06 -29.08 -2.34
C ARG A 25 13.44 -29.36 -1.73
N PHE A 26 14.50 -28.95 -2.41
CA PHE A 26 15.89 -29.18 -2.01
C PHE A 26 16.65 -27.85 -1.99
N PRO A 27 17.63 -27.69 -1.09
CA PRO A 27 18.06 -28.61 -0.04
C PRO A 27 17.03 -28.77 1.12
N PRO A 28 17.10 -29.84 1.93
CA PRO A 28 16.25 -29.94 3.12
C PRO A 28 16.56 -28.83 4.14
N ASP A 29 15.67 -28.60 5.09
CA ASP A 29 15.79 -27.64 6.20
C ASP A 29 15.94 -26.15 5.85
N GLN A 30 15.93 -25.81 4.55
CA GLN A 30 16.06 -24.44 4.07
C GLN A 30 15.02 -23.48 4.67
N VAL A 31 13.80 -23.94 4.97
CA VAL A 31 12.76 -23.10 5.60
C VAL A 31 13.14 -22.70 7.02
N ALA A 32 13.64 -23.65 7.81
CA ALA A 32 14.03 -23.37 9.18
C ALA A 32 15.25 -22.44 9.22
N GLN A 33 16.24 -22.71 8.37
CA GLN A 33 17.45 -21.91 8.27
C GLN A 33 17.16 -20.49 7.73
N ALA A 34 16.36 -20.37 6.67
CA ALA A 34 15.95 -19.07 6.15
C ALA A 34 15.11 -18.29 7.16
N GLY A 35 14.24 -18.96 7.93
CA GLY A 35 13.49 -18.34 9.01
C GLY A 35 14.40 -17.71 10.07
N VAL A 36 15.49 -18.38 10.45
CA VAL A 36 16.49 -17.83 11.37
C VAL A 36 17.20 -16.63 10.75
N CYS A 37 17.71 -16.74 9.51
CA CYS A 37 18.39 -15.63 8.83
C CYS A 37 17.48 -14.40 8.67
N LEU A 38 16.20 -14.60 8.36
CA LEU A 38 15.24 -13.52 8.21
C LEU A 38 14.84 -12.89 9.55
N ALA A 39 14.83 -13.65 10.65
CA ALA A 39 14.51 -13.13 11.97
C ALA A 39 15.56 -12.12 12.48
N ASP A 40 16.78 -12.13 11.93
CA ASP A 40 17.82 -11.13 12.23
C ASP A 40 17.55 -9.77 11.57
N LEU A 41 16.62 -9.69 10.61
CA LEU A 41 16.27 -8.44 9.95
C LEU A 41 15.34 -7.60 10.86
N PRO A 42 15.69 -6.34 11.15
CA PRO A 42 14.89 -5.51 12.04
C PRO A 42 13.53 -5.20 11.43
N ARG A 43 12.47 -5.24 12.26
CA ARG A 43 11.08 -4.89 11.89
C ARG A 43 10.50 -5.75 10.75
N LEU A 44 10.99 -6.98 10.61
CA LEU A 44 10.39 -8.03 9.80
C LEU A 44 9.76 -9.09 10.72
N ASP A 45 8.45 -9.27 10.63
CA ASP A 45 7.78 -10.40 11.29
C ASP A 45 8.00 -11.65 10.43
N VAL A 46 8.46 -12.76 11.04
CA VAL A 46 8.81 -13.99 10.32
C VAL A 46 8.16 -15.20 10.99
N ALA A 47 7.50 -16.05 10.21
CA ALA A 47 6.88 -17.29 10.65
C ALA A 47 7.24 -18.45 9.70
N PRO A 48 8.26 -19.27 10.02
CA PRO A 48 8.61 -20.42 9.18
C PRO A 48 7.53 -21.51 9.25
N LEU A 49 7.18 -22.06 8.09
CA LEU A 49 6.18 -23.12 7.90
C LEU A 49 6.80 -24.31 7.12
N PRO A 50 7.61 -25.16 7.77
CA PRO A 50 8.32 -26.26 7.10
C PRO A 50 7.41 -27.20 6.30
N GLU A 51 6.22 -27.51 6.83
CA GLU A 51 5.21 -28.38 6.20
C GLU A 51 4.74 -27.85 4.84
N ARG A 52 4.71 -26.52 4.67
CA ARG A 52 4.29 -25.85 3.43
C ARG A 52 5.48 -25.52 2.53
N ARG A 53 6.70 -25.81 2.97
CA ARG A 53 7.96 -25.30 2.39
C ARG A 53 7.92 -23.79 2.21
N ALA A 54 7.48 -23.06 3.22
CA ALA A 54 7.29 -21.63 3.11
C ALA A 54 7.72 -20.88 4.37
N VAL A 55 8.02 -19.60 4.23
CA VAL A 55 8.17 -18.66 5.34
C VAL A 55 7.17 -17.54 5.12
N ASP A 56 6.25 -17.37 6.06
CA ASP A 56 5.34 -16.22 6.07
C ASP A 56 6.08 -15.01 6.67
N VAL A 57 5.94 -13.86 6.01
CA VAL A 57 6.59 -12.61 6.39
C VAL A 57 5.60 -11.47 6.45
N ALA A 58 5.74 -10.58 7.43
CA ALA A 58 5.05 -9.30 7.46
C ALA A 58 6.03 -8.14 7.62
N TYR A 59 5.86 -7.10 6.81
CA TYR A 59 6.78 -5.97 6.74
C TYR A 59 6.04 -4.67 6.39
N ASP A 60 6.66 -3.53 6.71
CA ASP A 60 6.26 -2.24 6.14
C ASP A 60 6.88 -2.10 4.74
N LEU A 61 6.04 -1.84 3.74
CA LEU A 61 6.45 -1.65 2.34
C LEU A 61 7.52 -0.56 2.19
N ARG A 62 7.56 0.42 3.08
CA ARG A 62 8.56 1.51 3.05
C ARG A 62 9.96 1.06 3.47
N GLU A 63 10.06 -0.06 4.19
CA GLU A 63 11.32 -0.58 4.71
C GLU A 63 11.81 -1.76 3.88
N TYR A 64 10.89 -2.65 3.50
CA TYR A 64 11.17 -3.84 2.72
C TYR A 64 10.17 -4.00 1.60
N THR A 65 10.61 -4.65 0.53
CA THR A 65 9.74 -5.20 -0.52
C THR A 65 9.86 -6.72 -0.51
N LEU A 66 8.88 -7.42 -1.09
CA LEU A 66 9.02 -8.87 -1.24
C LEU A 66 10.28 -9.20 -2.04
N ARG A 67 10.56 -8.42 -3.11
CA ARG A 67 11.74 -8.59 -3.96
C ARG A 67 13.05 -8.48 -3.17
N SER A 68 13.18 -7.49 -2.28
CA SER A 68 14.40 -7.31 -1.48
C SER A 68 14.59 -8.42 -0.44
N ILE A 69 13.50 -8.90 0.16
CA ILE A 69 13.56 -10.02 1.11
C ILE A 69 13.95 -11.31 0.39
N GLU A 70 13.31 -11.60 -0.75
CA GLU A 70 13.63 -12.77 -1.57
C GLU A 70 15.06 -12.74 -2.09
N ALA A 71 15.57 -11.59 -2.55
CA ALA A 71 16.96 -11.44 -2.94
C ALA A 71 17.92 -11.75 -1.79
N SER A 72 17.65 -11.26 -0.58
CA SER A 72 18.44 -11.59 0.60
C SER A 72 18.44 -13.09 0.89
N VAL A 73 17.28 -13.76 0.76
CA VAL A 73 17.16 -15.21 0.92
C VAL A 73 18.02 -15.95 -0.11
N GLU A 74 17.99 -15.52 -1.38
CA GLU A 74 18.80 -16.10 -2.45
C GLU A 74 20.31 -15.83 -2.24
N ASP A 75 20.69 -14.64 -1.76
CA ASP A 75 22.08 -14.27 -1.46
C ASP A 75 22.69 -15.13 -0.33
N HIS A 76 21.86 -15.59 0.61
CA HIS A 76 22.26 -16.56 1.65
C HIS A 76 22.32 -18.01 1.14
N GLY A 77 22.04 -18.25 -0.14
CA GLY A 77 22.13 -19.55 -0.79
C GLY A 77 20.88 -20.42 -0.67
N PHE A 78 19.75 -19.88 -0.22
CA PHE A 78 18.48 -20.62 -0.20
C PHE A 78 17.79 -20.58 -1.57
N HIS A 79 16.97 -21.59 -1.84
CA HIS A 79 16.34 -21.75 -3.15
C HIS A 79 14.82 -21.57 -3.07
N LEU A 80 14.33 -20.54 -3.74
CA LEU A 80 12.90 -20.28 -3.83
C LEU A 80 12.21 -21.24 -4.82
N ASP A 81 10.90 -21.42 -4.66
CA ASP A 81 10.09 -22.17 -5.62
C ASP A 81 10.15 -21.49 -6.99
N ASN A 82 10.51 -22.28 -8.00
CA ASN A 82 10.74 -21.85 -9.36
C ASN A 82 9.71 -22.36 -10.37
N THR A 83 8.59 -22.91 -9.88
CA THR A 83 7.43 -23.22 -10.73
C THR A 83 6.94 -21.96 -11.47
N LEU A 84 6.38 -22.16 -12.67
CA LEU A 84 5.88 -21.05 -13.49
C LEU A 84 4.84 -20.20 -12.74
N LEU A 85 3.92 -20.87 -12.03
CA LEU A 85 2.88 -20.19 -11.24
C LEU A 85 3.48 -19.33 -10.13
N SER A 86 4.47 -19.85 -9.40
CA SER A 86 5.15 -19.09 -8.34
C SER A 86 5.91 -17.89 -8.91
N LYS A 87 6.58 -18.04 -10.05
CA LYS A 87 7.21 -16.92 -10.77
C LYS A 87 6.20 -15.84 -11.19
N MET A 88 5.06 -16.22 -11.75
CA MET A 88 4.00 -15.27 -12.14
C MET A 88 3.42 -14.53 -10.94
N LYS A 89 3.13 -15.22 -9.84
CA LYS A 89 2.63 -14.60 -8.60
C LYS A 89 3.63 -13.60 -8.04
N ARG A 90 4.91 -13.97 -7.94
CA ARG A 90 5.98 -13.07 -7.49
C ARG A 90 6.11 -11.85 -8.39
N ALA A 91 6.14 -12.03 -9.70
CA ALA A 91 6.23 -10.92 -10.66
C ALA A 91 5.08 -9.92 -10.50
N LEU A 92 3.85 -10.40 -10.31
CA LEU A 92 2.69 -9.54 -10.03
C LEU A 92 2.86 -8.77 -8.73
N ILE A 93 3.27 -9.46 -7.65
CA ILE A 93 3.49 -8.82 -6.34
C ILE A 93 4.58 -7.74 -6.45
N HIS A 94 5.71 -8.05 -7.09
CA HIS A 94 6.79 -7.10 -7.28
C HIS A 94 6.34 -5.87 -8.05
N TYR A 95 5.60 -6.06 -9.16
CA TYR A 95 5.08 -4.94 -9.94
C TYR A 95 4.14 -4.06 -9.13
N VAL A 96 3.22 -4.66 -8.35
CA VAL A 96 2.30 -3.92 -7.50
C VAL A 96 3.05 -3.13 -6.42
N GLU A 97 3.99 -3.76 -5.73
CA GLU A 97 4.77 -3.13 -4.66
C GLU A 97 5.66 -2.00 -5.19
N GLU A 98 6.30 -2.20 -6.36
CA GLU A 98 7.08 -1.18 -7.05
C GLU A 98 6.21 0.00 -7.49
N THR A 99 5.01 -0.26 -8.01
CA THR A 99 4.06 0.78 -8.42
C THR A 99 3.52 1.56 -7.20
N GLU A 100 3.20 0.86 -6.11
CA GLU A 100 2.76 1.50 -4.87
C GLU A 100 3.85 2.43 -4.31
N LEU A 101 5.10 1.98 -4.24
CA LEU A 101 6.23 2.80 -3.81
C LEU A 101 6.46 4.01 -4.73
N HIS A 102 6.36 3.81 -6.05
CA HIS A 102 6.46 4.90 -7.01
C HIS A 102 5.36 5.95 -6.79
N ASN A 103 4.12 5.52 -6.55
CA ASN A 103 2.99 6.42 -6.30
C ASN A 103 3.11 7.16 -4.97
N LEU A 104 3.70 6.55 -3.94
CA LEU A 104 3.97 7.23 -2.65
C LEU A 104 5.04 8.31 -2.78
N GLY A 105 5.99 8.13 -3.71
CA GLY A 105 7.01 9.13 -4.04
C GLY A 105 6.55 10.17 -5.05
N ALA A 106 5.42 9.96 -5.73
CA ALA A 106 4.89 10.90 -6.70
C ALA A 106 4.45 12.19 -5.99
N PRO A 107 4.74 13.37 -6.55
CA PRO A 107 4.26 14.61 -5.98
C PRO A 107 2.73 14.59 -5.96
N GLU A 108 2.13 14.95 -4.82
CA GLU A 108 0.69 15.18 -4.77
C GLU A 108 0.35 16.15 -5.89
N LEU A 109 -0.38 15.67 -6.90
CA LEU A 109 -0.99 16.55 -7.87
C LEU A 109 -1.85 17.47 -7.03
N LYS A 110 -1.51 18.76 -7.00
CA LYS A 110 -2.37 19.79 -6.43
C LYS A 110 -3.67 19.69 -7.23
N THR A 111 -4.62 18.89 -6.75
CA THR A 111 -6.00 18.91 -7.23
C THR A 111 -6.37 20.37 -7.09
N LYS A 112 -6.46 21.03 -8.24
CA LYS A 112 -6.60 22.47 -8.32
C LYS A 112 -7.78 22.83 -7.42
N ARG A 113 -7.53 23.45 -6.26
CA ARG A 113 -8.60 24.07 -5.47
C ARG A 113 -9.43 25.01 -6.36
N SER A 114 -8.79 25.57 -7.40
CA SER A 114 -9.43 26.34 -8.45
C SER A 114 -10.37 25.57 -9.40
N GLN A 115 -10.31 24.23 -9.50
CA GLN A 115 -11.30 23.45 -10.26
C GLN A 115 -12.57 23.18 -9.45
N ASN A 116 -12.48 23.00 -8.13
CA ASN A 116 -13.66 22.90 -7.27
C ASN A 116 -14.44 24.22 -7.23
N GLU A 117 -13.74 25.36 -7.13
CA GLU A 117 -14.39 26.68 -7.12
C GLU A 117 -15.10 26.98 -8.45
N VAL A 118 -14.51 26.57 -9.58
CA VAL A 118 -15.14 26.68 -10.90
C VAL A 118 -16.33 25.72 -11.04
N TYR A 119 -16.25 24.52 -10.46
CA TYR A 119 -17.37 23.57 -10.47
C TYR A 119 -18.52 24.05 -9.58
N THR A 120 -18.24 24.59 -8.39
CA THR A 120 -19.24 25.21 -7.50
C THR A 120 -19.90 26.41 -8.17
N GLN A 121 -19.14 27.29 -8.82
CA GLN A 121 -19.70 28.44 -9.55
C GLN A 121 -20.48 28.05 -10.82
N ALA A 122 -20.09 26.98 -11.50
CA ALA A 122 -20.85 26.44 -12.63
C ALA A 122 -22.14 25.76 -12.17
N TRP A 123 -22.12 25.08 -11.01
CA TRP A 123 -23.29 24.47 -10.40
C TRP A 123 -24.29 25.51 -9.91
N ASP A 124 -23.82 26.61 -9.31
CA ASP A 124 -24.68 27.73 -8.85
C ASP A 124 -25.33 28.52 -10.00
N ARG A 125 -24.75 28.47 -11.21
CA ARG A 125 -25.24 29.24 -12.36
C ARG A 125 -26.13 28.43 -13.31
N GLN A 126 -26.29 27.14 -13.08
CA GLN A 126 -27.21 26.32 -13.85
C GLN A 126 -28.61 26.48 -13.24
N PRO A 127 -29.63 26.90 -14.01
CA PRO A 127 -31.01 26.89 -13.51
C PRO A 127 -31.43 25.44 -13.30
N HIS A 128 -31.38 24.98 -12.05
CA HIS A 128 -31.88 23.67 -11.67
C HIS A 128 -33.40 23.73 -11.68
N GLY A 129 -34.04 22.79 -12.37
CA GLY A 129 -35.51 22.73 -12.52
C GLY A 129 -36.27 22.41 -11.23
N ASP A 130 -35.63 22.50 -10.07
CA ASP A 130 -36.22 22.39 -8.74
C ASP A 130 -36.27 23.73 -7.98
N SER A 131 -35.79 24.81 -8.59
CA SER A 131 -36.01 26.16 -8.08
C SER A 131 -37.49 26.46 -8.21
N ASP A 132 -38.20 26.25 -7.10
CA ASP A 132 -39.62 26.58 -6.97
C ASP A 132 -39.79 28.10 -7.08
N GLU A 133 -40.07 28.56 -8.30
CA GLU A 133 -40.40 29.94 -8.68
C GLU A 133 -41.79 30.35 -8.16
N THR A 134 -42.48 29.54 -7.35
CA THR A 134 -43.80 29.90 -6.80
C THR A 134 -43.69 31.19 -5.98
N PRO A 135 -44.33 32.29 -6.43
CA PRO A 135 -44.29 33.57 -5.74
C PRO A 135 -44.83 33.42 -4.31
N PRO A 136 -44.29 34.16 -3.32
CA PRO A 136 -44.71 34.04 -1.92
C PRO A 136 -46.22 34.23 -1.73
N GLU A 137 -46.83 35.14 -2.50
CA GLU A 137 -48.28 35.39 -2.48
C GLU A 137 -49.15 34.19 -2.86
N TRP A 138 -48.60 33.14 -3.49
CA TRP A 138 -49.33 31.94 -3.89
C TRP A 138 -49.16 30.78 -2.89
N ARG A 139 -48.27 30.92 -1.89
CA ARG A 139 -48.04 29.89 -0.86
C ARG A 139 -49.11 29.88 0.24
N ASP A 140 -49.82 30.99 0.43
CA ASP A 140 -50.73 31.19 1.56
C ASP A 140 -52.24 31.01 1.26
N TYR A 141 -52.62 30.61 0.04
CA TYR A 141 -54.03 30.28 -0.25
C TYR A 141 -54.35 28.85 0.22
N ARG A 142 -55.16 28.73 1.28
CA ARG A 142 -55.79 27.47 1.72
C ARG A 142 -57.31 27.63 1.74
#